data_AF-A0A9D5Q349-F1
#
_entry.id   AF-A0A9D5Q349-F1
#
_cell.length_a   1.000
_cell.length_b   1.000
_cell.length_c   1.000
_cell.angle_alpha   90.00
_cell.angle_beta   90.00
_cell.angle_gamma   90.00
#
_symmetry.space_group_name_H-M   'P 1'
#
loop_
_entity.id
_entity.type
_entity.pdbx_description
1 polymer ?
#
loop_
_entity_poly.entity_id
_entity_poly.type
_entity_poly.pdbx_seq_one_letter_code
_entity_poly.pdbx_strand_id
1 'polypeptide(L)'
;MREQPTTQELLESIQSFADSMDERFDHVDQRFDALEDHVKRVEIGLSSVVTKDDLDDKLVDHGAQYGMLIRQTNKKIDALTDALISIGSLPVQAARRISGMEPFGST
;
A
#
# COMPACT_ATOMS: atom_id res chain seq x y z
N MET A 1 15.99 -68.59 -22.32
CA MET A 1 14.99 -68.58 -21.23
C MET A 1 15.23 -67.31 -20.44
N ARG A 2 14.20 -66.53 -20.08
CA ARG A 2 14.39 -65.43 -19.13
C ARG A 2 14.45 -66.08 -17.74
N GLU A 3 15.59 -65.94 -17.05
CA GLU A 3 15.67 -66.33 -15.65
C GLU A 3 14.69 -65.47 -14.86
N GLN A 4 13.89 -66.11 -14.01
CA GLN A 4 12.99 -65.39 -13.13
C GLN A 4 13.83 -64.78 -12.01
N PRO A 5 13.62 -63.50 -11.68
CA PRO A 5 14.35 -62.88 -10.59
C PRO A 5 14.09 -63.66 -9.31
N THR A 6 15.17 -63.91 -8.59
CA THR A 6 15.13 -64.55 -7.29
C THR A 6 14.48 -63.64 -6.26
N THR A 7 13.98 -64.23 -5.17
CA THR A 7 13.45 -63.47 -4.04
C THR A 7 14.46 -62.46 -3.48
N GLN A 8 15.76 -62.79 -3.54
CA GLN A 8 16.86 -61.92 -3.11
C GLN A 8 16.94 -60.65 -3.98
N GLU A 9 16.92 -60.80 -5.31
CA GLU A 9 16.95 -59.68 -6.26
C GLU A 9 15.72 -58.78 -6.12
N LEU A 10 14.55 -59.38 -5.84
CA LEU A 10 13.33 -58.62 -5.54
C LEU A 10 13.46 -57.81 -4.24
N LEU A 11 14.04 -58.39 -3.19
CA LEU A 11 14.29 -57.70 -1.92
C LEU A 11 15.28 -56.53 -2.08
N GLU A 12 16.36 -56.73 -2.82
CA GLU A 12 17.34 -55.67 -3.12
C GLU A 12 16.70 -54.53 -3.92
N SER A 13 15.85 -54.87 -4.91
CA SER A 13 15.12 -53.87 -5.68
C SER A 13 14.10 -53.11 -4.82
N ILE A 14 13.44 -53.77 -3.86
CA ILE A 14 12.52 -53.11 -2.93
C ILE A 14 13.28 -52.19 -1.98
N GLN A 15 14.44 -52.62 -1.46
CA GLN A 15 15.27 -51.79 -0.59
C GLN A 15 15.74 -50.53 -1.32
N SER A 16 16.29 -50.68 -2.53
CA SER A 16 16.74 -49.53 -3.33
C SER A 16 15.59 -48.57 -3.65
N PHE A 17 14.39 -49.09 -3.90
CA PHE A 17 13.21 -48.27 -4.12
C PHE A 17 12.78 -47.52 -2.86
N ALA A 18 12.84 -48.16 -1.68
CA ALA A 18 12.55 -47.55 -0.40
C ALA A 18 13.54 -46.41 -0.09
N ASP A 19 14.84 -46.67 -0.25
CA ASP A 19 15.88 -45.66 -0.04
C ASP A 19 15.68 -44.44 -0.96
N SER A 20 15.34 -44.68 -2.23
CA SER A 20 15.03 -43.61 -3.18
C SER A 20 13.75 -42.85 -2.81
N MET A 21 12.75 -43.50 -2.20
CA MET A 21 11.55 -42.83 -1.71
C MET A 21 11.87 -41.94 -0.51
N ASP A 22 12.66 -42.42 0.45
CA ASP A 22 13.07 -41.65 1.62
C ASP A 22 13.81 -40.36 1.20
N GLU A 23 14.79 -40.45 0.29
CA GLU A 23 15.48 -39.27 -0.25
C GLU A 23 14.53 -38.27 -0.92
N ARG A 24 13.51 -38.78 -1.64
CA ARG A 24 12.52 -37.93 -2.28
C ARG A 24 11.60 -37.27 -1.26
N PHE A 25 11.25 -37.94 -0.17
CA PHE A 25 10.43 -37.37 0.90
C PHE A 25 11.21 -36.29 1.66
N ASP A 26 12.48 -36.52 1.98
CA ASP A 26 13.35 -35.50 2.58
C ASP A 26 13.42 -34.23 1.70
N HIS A 27 13.52 -34.40 0.38
CA HIS A 27 13.51 -33.28 -0.54
C HIS A 27 12.15 -32.57 -0.62
N VAL A 28 11.05 -33.31 -0.46
CA VAL A 28 9.71 -32.73 -0.41
C VAL A 28 9.53 -31.89 0.85
N ASP A 29 9.99 -32.38 2.01
CA ASP A 29 9.92 -31.65 3.28
C ASP A 29 10.69 -30.33 3.19
N GLN A 30 11.92 -30.34 2.66
CA GLN A 30 12.71 -29.13 2.44
C GLN A 30 11.99 -28.11 1.53
N ARG A 31 11.25 -28.59 0.52
CA ARG A 31 10.47 -27.70 -0.36
C ARG A 31 9.24 -27.13 0.35
N PHE A 32 8.63 -27.87 1.26
CA PHE A 32 7.53 -27.36 2.08
C PHE A 32 8.01 -26.30 3.07
N ASP A 33 9.16 -26.50 3.73
CA ASP A 33 9.77 -25.48 4.60
C ASP A 33 10.04 -24.17 3.84
N ALA A 34 10.63 -24.29 2.64
CA ALA A 34 10.90 -23.13 1.79
C ALA A 34 9.62 -22.43 1.31
N LEU A 35 8.54 -23.18 1.07
CA LEU A 35 7.25 -22.63 0.70
C LEU A 35 6.59 -21.91 1.87
N GLU A 36 6.65 -22.46 3.08
CA GLU A 36 6.14 -21.83 4.29
C GLU A 36 6.83 -20.46 4.52
N ASP A 37 8.14 -20.42 4.37
CA ASP A 37 8.91 -19.17 4.45
C ASP A 37 8.52 -18.16 3.37
N HIS A 38 8.22 -18.64 2.15
CA HIS A 38 7.73 -17.78 1.08
C HIS A 38 6.36 -17.19 1.42
N VAL A 39 5.44 -18.02 1.90
CA VAL A 39 4.09 -17.60 2.29
C VAL A 39 4.16 -16.56 3.41
N LYS A 40 4.97 -16.79 4.45
CA LYS A 40 5.19 -15.80 5.52
C LYS A 40 5.65 -14.45 4.99
N ARG A 41 6.61 -14.45 4.04
CA ARG A 41 7.08 -13.19 3.42
C ARG A 41 5.98 -12.49 2.62
N VAL A 42 5.15 -13.25 1.90
CA VAL A 42 4.02 -12.71 1.15
C VAL A 42 2.97 -12.12 2.08
N GLU A 43 2.64 -12.79 3.19
CA GLU A 43 1.68 -12.30 4.19
C GLU A 43 2.14 -10.99 4.84
N ILE A 44 3.43 -10.90 5.20
CA ILE A 44 4.03 -9.66 5.73
C ILE A 44 3.97 -8.56 4.67
N GLY A 45 4.33 -8.88 3.43
CA GLY A 45 4.26 -7.94 2.31
C GLY A 45 2.85 -7.40 2.12
N LEU A 46 1.85 -8.29 2.09
CA LEU A 46 0.44 -7.94 1.91
C LEU A 46 -0.11 -7.11 3.08
N SER A 47 0.32 -7.40 4.32
CA SER A 47 -0.04 -6.59 5.49
C SER A 47 0.50 -5.16 5.43
N SER A 48 1.59 -4.95 4.68
CA SER A 48 2.17 -3.61 4.45
C SER A 48 1.60 -2.89 3.22
N VAL A 49 0.80 -3.59 2.40
CA VAL A 49 0.16 -2.97 1.25
C VAL A 49 -0.89 -2.01 1.76
N VAL A 50 -0.69 -0.73 1.44
CA VAL A 50 -1.67 0.32 1.69
C VAL A 50 -2.94 -0.04 0.92
N THR A 51 -4.05 -0.20 1.63
CA THR A 51 -5.33 -0.50 1.02
C THR A 51 -5.92 0.76 0.38
N LYS A 52 -6.87 0.58 -0.54
CA LYS A 52 -7.62 1.71 -1.10
C LYS A 52 -8.32 2.50 0.01
N ASP A 53 -8.87 1.81 1.00
CA ASP A 53 -9.57 2.43 2.13
C ASP A 53 -8.61 3.31 2.96
N ASP A 54 -7.37 2.86 3.20
CA ASP A 54 -6.34 3.67 3.88
C ASP A 54 -5.99 4.95 3.11
N LEU A 55 -6.04 4.91 1.78
CA LEU A 55 -5.81 6.09 0.93
C LEU A 55 -7.02 7.01 0.93
N ASP A 56 -8.22 6.45 0.86
CA ASP A 56 -9.47 7.22 0.87
C ASP A 56 -9.63 7.99 2.19
N ASP A 57 -9.33 7.36 3.33
CA ASP A 57 -9.33 8.03 4.65
C ASP A 57 -8.32 9.19 4.71
N LYS A 58 -7.10 8.97 4.20
CA LYS A 58 -6.08 10.04 4.13
C LYS A 58 -6.50 11.17 3.20
N LEU A 59 -7.13 10.86 2.06
CA LEU A 59 -7.64 11.88 1.12
C LEU A 59 -8.72 12.75 1.78
N VAL A 60 -9.61 12.14 2.57
CA VAL A 60 -10.64 12.86 3.31
C VAL A 60 -10.02 13.81 4.34
N ASP A 61 -9.06 13.32 5.15
CA ASP A 61 -8.39 14.14 6.15
C ASP A 61 -7.62 15.31 5.51
N HIS A 62 -6.82 15.03 4.48
CA HIS A 62 -6.11 16.06 3.74
C HIS A 62 -7.08 17.07 3.08
N GLY A 63 -8.19 16.59 2.50
CA GLY A 63 -9.23 17.46 1.94
C GLY A 63 -9.84 18.40 2.99
N ALA A 64 -10.10 17.89 4.20
CA ALA A 64 -10.57 18.70 5.32
C ALA A 64 -9.53 19.75 5.73
N GLN A 65 -8.25 19.37 5.83
CA GLN A 65 -7.15 20.29 6.15
C GLN A 65 -6.98 21.40 5.11
N TYR A 66 -7.00 21.04 3.82
CA TYR A 66 -6.96 22.02 2.73
C TYR A 66 -8.16 22.99 2.79
N GLY A 67 -9.37 22.48 3.03
CA GLY A 67 -10.56 23.31 3.21
C GLY A 67 -10.44 24.30 4.37
N MET A 68 -9.85 23.89 5.51
CA MET A 68 -9.60 24.79 6.64
C MET A 68 -8.57 25.88 6.29
N LEU A 69 -7.48 25.52 5.61
CA LEU A 69 -6.44 26.45 5.20
C LEU A 69 -6.97 27.51 4.22
N ILE A 70 -7.81 27.11 3.26
CA ILE A 70 -8.47 28.03 2.33
C ILE A 70 -9.31 29.05 3.09
N ARG A 71 -10.16 28.59 4.03
CA ARG A 71 -10.99 29.48 4.85
C ARG A 71 -10.15 30.46 5.69
N GLN A 72 -9.08 29.98 6.32
CA GLN A 72 -8.17 30.85 7.08
C GLN A 72 -7.48 31.88 6.20
N THR A 73 -7.07 31.48 5.00
CA THR A 73 -6.41 32.37 4.03
C THR A 73 -7.37 33.46 3.56
N ASN A 74 -8.60 33.10 3.21
CA ASN A 74 -9.63 34.07 2.82
C ASN A 74 -9.91 35.07 3.96
N LYS A 75 -10.07 34.60 5.21
CA LYS A 75 -10.22 35.49 6.37
C LYS A 75 -9.04 36.46 6.54
N LYS A 76 -7.81 36.01 6.31
CA LYS A 76 -6.62 36.87 6.37
C LYS A 76 -6.59 37.90 5.24
N ILE A 77 -7.01 37.51 4.04
CA ILE A 77 -7.12 38.42 2.88
C ILE A 77 -8.19 39.49 3.15
N ASP A 78 -9.33 39.11 3.71
CA ASP A 78 -10.39 40.06 4.09
C ASP A 78 -9.85 41.06 5.12
N ALA A 79 -9.21 40.58 6.19
CA ALA A 79 -8.62 41.44 7.20
C ALA A 79 -7.52 42.37 6.65
N LEU A 80 -6.69 41.89 5.72
CA LEU A 80 -5.69 42.70 5.04
C LEU A 80 -6.35 43.77 4.15
N THR A 81 -7.40 43.39 3.43
CA THR A 81 -8.16 44.29 2.56
C THR A 81 -8.77 45.43 3.39
N ASP A 82 -9.37 45.11 4.53
CA ASP A 82 -9.93 46.09 5.46
C ASP A 82 -8.84 47.02 6.03
N ALA A 83 -7.70 46.47 6.44
CA ALA A 83 -6.58 47.26 6.93
C ALA A 83 -6.03 48.22 5.87
N LEU A 84 -5.92 47.77 4.61
CA LEU A 84 -5.43 48.59 3.49
C LEU A 84 -6.42 49.70 3.09
N ILE A 85 -7.73 49.44 3.18
CA ILE A 85 -8.76 50.47 3.04
C ILE A 85 -8.61 51.50 4.16
N SER A 86 -8.45 51.06 5.40
CA SER A 86 -8.37 51.94 6.58
C SER A 86 -7.19 52.92 6.51
N ILE A 87 -6.07 52.51 5.90
CA ILE A 87 -4.90 53.39 5.72
C ILE A 87 -4.94 54.21 4.41
N GLY A 88 -6.00 54.08 3.61
CA GLY A 88 -6.18 54.80 2.35
C GLY A 88 -5.28 54.35 1.20
N SER A 89 -4.55 53.24 1.35
CA SER A 89 -3.63 52.70 0.35
C SER A 89 -4.35 51.89 -0.74
N LEU A 90 -5.55 51.38 -0.44
CA LEU A 90 -6.36 50.60 -1.37
C LEU A 90 -7.72 51.28 -1.63
N PRO A 91 -8.05 51.66 -2.88
CA PRO A 91 -9.36 52.21 -3.21
C PRO A 91 -10.46 51.14 -3.11
N VAL A 92 -11.64 51.55 -2.65
CA VAL A 92 -12.80 50.65 -2.40
C VAL A 92 -13.19 49.80 -3.62
N GLN A 93 -13.00 50.32 -4.85
CA GLN A 93 -13.25 49.54 -6.07
C GLN A 93 -12.28 48.35 -6.22
N ALA A 94 -11.01 48.52 -5.85
CA ALA A 94 -10.03 47.45 -5.88
C ALA A 94 -10.30 46.40 -4.79
N ALA A 95 -10.70 46.83 -3.60
CA ALA A 95 -11.14 45.93 -2.53
C ALA A 95 -12.35 45.07 -2.95
N ARG A 96 -13.38 45.69 -3.55
CA ARG A 96 -14.54 44.95 -4.07
C ARG A 96 -14.18 43.93 -5.14
N ARG A 97 -13.17 44.22 -5.96
CA ARG A 97 -12.65 43.25 -6.93
C ARG A 97 -11.98 42.08 -6.23
N ILE A 98 -11.13 42.32 -5.23
CA ILE A 98 -10.43 41.28 -4.46
C ILE A 98 -11.43 40.37 -3.72
N SER A 99 -12.42 40.94 -3.04
CA SER A 99 -13.47 40.17 -2.36
C SER A 99 -14.43 39.44 -3.31
N GLY A 100 -14.53 39.88 -4.56
CA GLY A 100 -15.32 39.24 -5.61
C GLY A 100 -14.56 38.19 -6.42
N MET A 101 -13.26 37.98 -6.15
CA MET A 101 -12.51 36.89 -6.76
C MET A 101 -12.99 35.57 -6.16
N GLU A 102 -13.02 34.51 -6.97
CA GLU A 102 -13.30 33.19 -6.43
C GLU A 102 -12.30 32.87 -5.31
N PRO A 103 -12.77 32.36 -4.17
CA PRO A 103 -11.88 31.91 -3.13
C PRO A 103 -10.98 30.81 -3.69
N PHE A 104 -9.68 30.92 -3.44
CA PHE A 104 -8.68 30.00 -3.95
C PHE A 104 -9.09 28.55 -3.66
N GLY A 105 -9.22 27.72 -4.71
CA GLY A 105 -9.53 26.28 -4.60
C GLY A 105 -11.02 25.90 -4.69
N SER A 106 -11.87 26.69 -5.35
CA SER A 106 -13.31 26.36 -5.54
C SER A 106 -13.62 25.50 -6.79
N THR A 107 -12.61 25.00 -7.50
CA THR A 107 -12.77 24.15 -8.71
C THR A 107 -13.15 22.72 -8.39
#